data_AF-A0A972W5K6-F1
#
_entry.id   AF-A0A972W5K6-F1
#
_cell.length_a   1.000
_cell.length_b   1.000
_cell.length_c   1.000
_cell.angle_alpha   90.00
_cell.angle_beta   90.00
_cell.angle_gamma   90.00
#
_symmetry.space_group_name_H-M   'P 1'
#
loop_
_entity.id
_entity.type
_entity.pdbx_description
1 polymer ?
#
loop_
_entity_poly.entity_id
_entity_poly.type
_entity_poly.pdbx_seq_one_letter_code
_entity_poly.pdbx_strand_id
1 'polypeptide(L)'
;MEDLPTGVVVASLGFALGIVFGGTALKTNFCTMGAISDIVFMENWNRFRAWMLAAGVAILGSQYLYQTGVLDLSKAIYLTPNLGWFGAIVGGLMFGFGMTLGSGCGNKTLVRLGAGNLKSLVVLMFLGFFAYMTLRGLIGVARVQMEALTMIDLQASGFKTQGIPEMLASLFSMPLKAVSLATTVVIGGGLVLFAFKSADFRSSTRDIAAGIIIGLLVVAAWYVTGVIGNDEFEPVQLASFTFIAPAGDSLQYLMTFSGASINFGIATVGGVIFGSFLMAVASKQFHFEAFSGTDDMLRHIIGGALMGTGGVLSLGCTVGQGITGMSTLAIGSLLALLSIVAGGVFGMKYLEEESFGGALKAMFARG
;
A
#
# COMPACT_ATOMS: atom_id res chain seq x y z
N MET A 1 -25.65 -1.17 -20.86
CA MET A 1 -24.56 -1.66 -19.99
C MET A 1 -24.48 -3.20 -20.00
N GLU A 2 -25.22 -3.88 -20.89
CA GLU A 2 -25.30 -5.37 -20.95
C GLU A 2 -24.27 -6.04 -21.89
N ASP A 3 -23.43 -5.28 -22.62
CA ASP A 3 -22.48 -5.86 -23.60
C ASP A 3 -21.00 -5.64 -23.28
N LEU A 4 -20.66 -5.07 -22.11
CA LEU A 4 -19.26 -4.86 -21.72
C LEU A 4 -18.82 -5.94 -20.71
N PRO A 5 -17.70 -6.65 -20.97
CA PRO A 5 -17.14 -7.57 -19.99
C PRO A 5 -16.93 -6.85 -18.65
N THR A 6 -17.34 -7.49 -17.56
CA THR A 6 -17.25 -6.94 -16.19
C THR A 6 -15.82 -6.48 -15.85
N GLY A 7 -14.82 -7.22 -16.33
CA GLY A 7 -13.40 -6.83 -16.22
C GLY A 7 -13.08 -5.47 -16.83
N VAL A 8 -13.68 -5.10 -17.98
CA VAL A 8 -13.47 -3.80 -18.63
C VAL A 8 -14.14 -2.67 -17.84
N VAL A 9 -15.34 -2.91 -17.30
CA VAL A 9 -16.04 -1.94 -16.46
C VAL A 9 -15.22 -1.66 -15.19
N VAL A 10 -14.78 -2.71 -14.49
CA VAL A 10 -13.95 -2.61 -13.29
C VAL A 10 -12.62 -1.93 -13.60
N ALA A 11 -11.96 -2.25 -14.72
CA ALA A 11 -10.73 -1.59 -15.15
C ALA A 11 -10.96 -0.11 -15.45
N SER A 12 -12.03 0.27 -16.16
CA SER A 12 -12.33 1.68 -16.47
C SER A 12 -12.58 2.51 -15.20
N LEU A 13 -13.31 1.94 -14.23
CA LEU A 13 -13.52 2.56 -12.93
C LEU A 13 -12.21 2.63 -12.13
N GLY A 14 -11.40 1.58 -12.16
CA GLY A 14 -10.05 1.58 -11.56
C GLY A 14 -9.14 2.65 -12.15
N PHE A 15 -9.19 2.88 -13.47
CA PHE A 15 -8.48 3.96 -14.14
C PHE A 15 -8.97 5.34 -13.66
N ALA A 16 -10.29 5.55 -13.59
CA ALA A 16 -10.86 6.80 -13.10
C ALA A 16 -10.49 7.07 -11.63
N LEU A 17 -10.60 6.07 -10.75
CA LEU A 17 -10.16 6.17 -9.35
C LEU A 17 -8.66 6.44 -9.26
N GLY A 18 -7.85 5.80 -10.11
CA GLY A 18 -6.42 6.03 -10.23
C GLY A 18 -6.07 7.46 -10.62
N ILE A 19 -6.82 8.09 -11.54
CA ILE A 19 -6.62 9.50 -11.92
C ILE A 19 -6.79 10.42 -10.71
N VAL A 20 -7.89 10.24 -9.98
CA VAL A 20 -8.17 11.05 -8.78
C VAL A 20 -7.10 10.82 -7.72
N PHE A 21 -6.69 9.57 -7.52
CA PHE A 21 -5.63 9.21 -6.58
C PHE A 21 -4.29 9.84 -6.95
N GLY A 22 -3.84 9.73 -8.20
CA GLY A 22 -2.57 10.28 -8.67
C GLY A 22 -2.53 11.81 -8.63
N GLY A 23 -3.61 12.46 -9.03
CA GLY A 23 -3.73 13.91 -8.99
C GLY A 23 -3.73 14.44 -7.55
N THR A 24 -4.49 13.81 -6.65
CA THR A 24 -4.52 14.20 -5.24
C THR A 24 -3.17 13.95 -4.57
N ALA A 25 -2.55 12.78 -4.78
CA ALA A 25 -1.25 12.45 -4.21
C ALA A 25 -0.12 13.38 -4.67
N LEU A 26 -0.12 13.81 -5.95
CA LEU A 26 0.82 14.83 -6.43
C LEU A 26 0.54 16.17 -5.73
N LYS A 27 -0.71 16.64 -5.79
CA LYS A 27 -1.09 17.95 -5.27
C LYS A 27 -0.91 18.05 -3.76
N THR A 28 -0.97 16.96 -2.99
CA THR A 28 -0.83 17.00 -1.52
C THR A 28 0.52 16.50 -1.03
N ASN A 29 1.39 16.02 -1.93
CA ASN A 29 2.63 15.32 -1.57
C ASN A 29 2.40 14.15 -0.60
N PHE A 30 1.27 13.46 -0.75
CA PHE A 30 0.94 12.30 0.08
C PHE A 30 1.91 11.15 -0.19
N CYS A 31 2.79 10.88 0.78
CA CYS A 31 3.78 9.82 0.69
C CYS A 31 4.15 9.35 2.09
N THR A 32 4.11 8.04 2.31
CA THR A 32 4.53 7.45 3.59
C THR A 32 6.01 7.68 3.87
N MET A 33 6.88 7.60 2.86
CA MET A 33 8.31 7.94 3.00
C MET A 33 8.47 9.38 3.48
N GLY A 34 7.76 10.32 2.84
CA GLY A 34 7.77 11.73 3.24
C GLY A 34 7.26 11.94 4.66
N ALA A 35 6.21 11.23 5.07
CA ALA A 35 5.69 11.32 6.44
C ALA A 35 6.70 10.83 7.49
N ILE A 36 7.40 9.72 7.26
CA ILE A 36 8.41 9.21 8.20
C ILE A 36 9.63 10.14 8.20
N SER A 37 10.06 10.63 7.03
CA SER A 37 11.16 11.59 6.90
C SER A 37 10.88 12.92 7.59
N ASP A 38 9.66 13.46 7.44
CA ASP A 38 9.23 14.69 8.11
C ASP A 38 9.23 14.53 9.64
N ILE A 39 8.88 13.35 10.16
CA ILE A 39 8.96 13.06 11.60
C ILE A 39 10.42 13.00 12.07
N VAL A 40 11.27 12.28 11.35
CA VAL A 40 12.65 12.00 11.77
C VAL A 40 13.54 13.22 11.67
N PHE A 41 13.37 14.04 10.62
CA PHE A 41 14.26 15.18 10.34
C PHE A 41 13.65 16.55 10.64
N MET A 42 12.34 16.72 10.46
CA MET A 42 11.68 18.03 10.52
C MET A 42 10.72 18.17 11.70
N GLU A 43 10.57 17.11 12.52
CA GLU A 43 9.62 17.02 13.64
C GLU A 43 8.16 17.40 13.27
N ASN A 44 7.81 17.31 11.98
CA ASN A 44 6.50 17.70 11.47
C ASN A 44 5.61 16.47 11.28
N TRP A 45 4.50 16.46 12.00
CA TRP A 45 3.56 15.33 12.05
C TRP A 45 2.38 15.45 11.08
N ASN A 46 2.27 16.54 10.32
CA ASN A 46 1.07 16.82 9.52
C ASN A 46 0.82 15.77 8.43
N ARG A 47 1.86 15.38 7.68
CA ARG A 47 1.73 14.32 6.65
C ARG A 47 1.40 12.96 7.24
N PHE A 48 1.96 12.65 8.40
CA PHE A 48 1.68 11.39 9.10
C PHE A 48 0.24 11.35 9.61
N ARG A 49 -0.27 12.47 10.14
CA ARG A 49 -1.68 12.61 10.52
C ARG A 49 -2.62 12.51 9.32
N ALA A 50 -2.25 13.05 8.16
CA ALA A 50 -3.01 12.87 6.92
C ALA A 50 -3.12 11.40 6.51
N TRP A 51 -2.01 10.68 6.63
CA TRP A 51 -1.93 9.25 6.34
C TRP A 51 -2.75 8.41 7.34
N MET A 52 -2.70 8.74 8.63
CA MET A 52 -3.56 8.12 9.65
C MET A 52 -5.05 8.43 9.44
N LEU A 53 -5.38 9.64 9.01
CA LEU A 53 -6.75 10.00 8.65
C LEU A 53 -7.24 9.17 7.46
N ALA A 54 -6.40 8.97 6.43
CA ALA A 54 -6.73 8.09 5.31
C ALA A 54 -6.99 6.65 5.77
N ALA A 55 -6.13 6.12 6.63
CA ALA A 55 -6.31 4.78 7.22
C ALA A 55 -7.59 4.70 8.06
N GLY A 56 -7.87 5.70 8.91
CA GLY A 56 -9.08 5.75 9.74
C GLY A 56 -10.36 5.82 8.91
N VAL A 57 -10.41 6.67 7.88
CA VAL A 57 -11.55 6.76 6.95
C VAL A 57 -11.72 5.45 6.17
N ALA A 58 -10.61 4.84 5.72
CA ALA A 58 -10.65 3.56 5.03
C ALA A 58 -11.21 2.45 5.93
N ILE A 59 -10.75 2.36 7.19
CA ILE A 59 -11.26 1.39 8.20
C ILE A 59 -12.76 1.59 8.44
N LEU A 60 -13.19 2.83 8.71
CA LEU A 60 -14.61 3.10 9.00
C LEU A 60 -15.49 2.76 7.79
N GLY A 61 -15.06 3.13 6.57
CA GLY A 61 -15.84 2.88 5.37
C GLY A 61 -15.85 1.42 4.93
N SER A 62 -14.72 0.71 4.97
CA SER A 62 -14.66 -0.71 4.59
C SER A 62 -15.47 -1.59 5.55
N GLN A 63 -15.37 -1.33 6.86
CA GLN A 63 -16.10 -2.08 7.88
C GLN A 63 -17.59 -1.76 7.86
N TYR A 64 -17.98 -0.55 7.48
CA TYR A 64 -19.39 -0.22 7.23
C TYR A 64 -19.96 -1.06 6.07
N LEU A 65 -19.24 -1.18 4.96
CA LEU A 65 -19.65 -2.04 3.83
C LEU A 65 -19.72 -3.52 4.22
N TYR A 66 -18.82 -3.98 5.09
CA TYR A 66 -18.84 -5.34 5.60
C TYR A 66 -20.02 -5.63 6.52
N GLN A 67 -20.31 -4.72 7.46
CA GLN A 67 -21.40 -4.90 8.42
C GLN A 67 -22.79 -4.81 7.79
N THR A 68 -22.94 -4.03 6.72
CA THR A 68 -24.18 -3.94 5.94
C THR A 68 -24.40 -5.16 5.03
N GLY A 69 -23.44 -6.07 4.94
CA GLY A 69 -23.52 -7.27 4.11
C GLY A 69 -23.38 -7.01 2.61
N VAL A 70 -23.03 -5.77 2.22
CA VAL A 70 -22.84 -5.37 0.82
C VAL A 70 -21.57 -6.01 0.25
N LEU A 71 -20.57 -6.25 1.09
CA LEU A 71 -19.27 -6.76 0.67
C LEU A 71 -18.71 -7.74 1.70
N ASP A 72 -18.18 -8.87 1.24
CA ASP A 72 -17.52 -9.84 2.10
C ASP A 72 -15.99 -9.65 2.09
N LEU A 73 -15.48 -8.95 3.11
CA LEU A 73 -14.04 -8.68 3.25
C LEU A 73 -13.21 -9.94 3.52
N SER A 74 -13.83 -11.04 3.96
CA SER A 74 -13.09 -12.28 4.26
C SER A 74 -12.42 -12.89 3.03
N LYS A 75 -12.92 -12.56 1.82
CA LYS A 75 -12.33 -12.98 0.54
C LYS A 75 -11.09 -12.16 0.14
N ALA A 76 -10.76 -11.09 0.88
CA ALA A 76 -9.59 -10.28 0.60
C ALA A 76 -8.30 -11.03 0.93
N ILE A 77 -7.25 -10.83 0.13
CA ILE A 77 -5.92 -11.44 0.32
C ILE A 77 -5.37 -11.22 1.74
N TYR A 78 -5.72 -10.08 2.36
CA TYR A 78 -5.28 -9.68 3.70
C TYR A 78 -5.93 -10.47 4.85
N LEU A 79 -7.08 -11.11 4.63
CA LEU A 79 -7.81 -11.84 5.68
C LEU A 79 -7.70 -13.36 5.57
N THR A 80 -6.77 -13.85 4.73
CA THR A 80 -6.49 -15.29 4.61
C THR A 80 -6.07 -15.89 5.95
N PRO A 81 -6.43 -17.15 6.26
CA PRO A 81 -6.13 -17.79 7.55
C PRO A 81 -4.63 -18.10 7.72
N ASN A 82 -3.82 -17.97 6.68
CA ASN A 82 -2.38 -18.22 6.72
C ASN A 82 -1.63 -16.96 7.11
N LEU A 83 -1.07 -16.93 8.33
CA LEU A 83 -0.23 -15.82 8.78
C LEU A 83 1.24 -16.09 8.46
N GLY A 84 1.71 -15.52 7.35
CA GLY A 84 3.13 -15.49 6.98
C GLY A 84 3.92 -14.45 7.78
N TRP A 85 4.02 -14.61 9.11
CA TRP A 85 4.65 -13.63 10.00
C TRP A 85 6.10 -13.31 9.60
N PHE A 86 6.87 -14.31 9.19
CA PHE A 86 8.25 -14.14 8.78
C PHE A 86 8.36 -13.34 7.48
N GLY A 87 7.51 -13.64 6.50
CA GLY A 87 7.41 -12.87 5.25
C GLY A 87 6.98 -11.41 5.48
N ALA A 88 6.03 -11.18 6.39
CA ALA A 88 5.60 -9.84 6.79
C ALA A 88 6.75 -9.02 7.40
N ILE A 89 7.56 -9.62 8.28
CA ILE A 89 8.67 -8.94 8.94
C ILE A 89 9.83 -8.71 7.97
N VAL A 90 10.36 -9.78 7.36
CA VAL A 90 11.53 -9.70 6.48
C VAL A 90 11.19 -8.88 5.24
N GLY A 91 10.04 -9.16 4.62
CA GLY A 91 9.54 -8.40 3.47
C GLY A 91 9.28 -6.94 3.81
N GLY A 92 8.70 -6.66 4.98
CA GLY A 92 8.44 -5.30 5.43
C GLY A 92 9.72 -4.50 5.66
N LEU A 93 10.70 -5.09 6.35
CA LEU A 93 12.02 -4.48 6.56
C LEU A 93 12.75 -4.21 5.24
N MET A 94 12.76 -5.19 4.33
CA MET A 94 13.35 -5.04 2.98
C MET A 94 12.65 -3.95 2.18
N PHE A 95 11.31 -3.90 2.22
CA PHE A 95 10.53 -2.87 1.54
C PHE A 95 10.81 -1.48 2.11
N GLY A 96 10.82 -1.35 3.44
CA GLY A 96 11.14 -0.14 4.18
C GLY A 96 12.53 0.40 3.86
N PHE A 97 13.53 -0.46 3.84
CA PHE A 97 14.88 -0.07 3.44
C PHE A 97 14.97 0.28 1.95
N GLY A 98 14.27 -0.47 1.08
CA GLY A 98 14.21 -0.20 -0.35
C GLY A 98 13.58 1.16 -0.67
N MET A 99 12.51 1.56 0.06
CA MET A 99 11.83 2.84 -0.18
C MET A 99 12.68 4.07 0.21
N THR A 100 13.66 3.93 1.10
CA THR A 100 14.60 5.04 1.38
C THR A 100 15.65 5.16 0.30
N LEU A 101 16.22 4.04 -0.15
CA LEU A 101 17.19 4.01 -1.26
C LEU A 101 16.57 4.48 -2.59
N GLY A 102 15.33 4.07 -2.87
CA GLY A 102 14.57 4.51 -4.04
C GLY A 102 13.94 5.90 -3.90
N SER A 103 14.20 6.61 -2.79
CA SER A 103 13.66 7.95 -2.49
C SER A 103 12.14 8.07 -2.60
N GLY A 104 11.40 6.97 -2.40
CA GLY A 104 9.96 6.91 -2.58
C GLY A 104 9.39 5.52 -2.33
N CYS A 105 8.10 5.43 -2.02
CA CYS A 105 7.35 4.17 -2.02
C CYS A 105 6.68 3.93 -3.37
N GLY A 106 6.15 2.73 -3.62
CA GLY A 106 5.49 2.37 -4.89
C GLY A 106 4.51 3.43 -5.42
N ASN A 107 3.66 3.99 -4.56
CA ASN A 107 2.78 5.11 -4.93
C ASN A 107 3.56 6.35 -5.39
N LYS A 108 4.50 6.85 -4.56
CA LYS A 108 5.22 8.08 -4.87
C LYS A 108 6.08 7.95 -6.13
N THR A 109 6.60 6.75 -6.40
CA THR A 109 7.33 6.44 -7.64
C THR A 109 6.41 6.58 -8.86
N LEU A 110 5.18 6.06 -8.82
CA LEU A 110 4.20 6.23 -9.90
C LEU A 110 3.81 7.70 -10.10
N VAL A 111 3.57 8.42 -9.00
CA VAL A 111 3.21 9.85 -9.04
C VAL A 111 4.34 10.72 -9.58
N ARG A 112 5.60 10.43 -9.20
CA ARG A 112 6.77 11.15 -9.71
C ARG A 112 7.06 10.83 -11.16
N LEU A 113 6.81 9.59 -11.58
CA LEU A 113 6.91 9.21 -12.99
C LEU A 113 5.97 10.06 -13.86
N GLY A 114 4.71 10.24 -13.43
CA GLY A 114 3.78 11.13 -14.14
C GLY A 114 4.19 12.59 -14.12
N ALA A 115 4.94 13.04 -13.11
CA ALA A 115 5.49 14.39 -13.04
C ALA A 115 6.75 14.64 -13.90
N GLY A 116 7.29 13.61 -14.56
CA GLY A 116 8.45 13.71 -15.46
C GLY A 116 9.79 13.24 -14.87
N ASN A 117 9.80 12.61 -13.69
CA ASN A 117 11.03 12.14 -13.05
C ASN A 117 11.48 10.79 -13.66
N LEU A 118 12.59 10.82 -14.39
CA LEU A 118 13.17 9.66 -15.08
C LEU A 118 13.79 8.64 -14.11
N LYS A 119 14.23 9.08 -12.92
CA LYS A 119 14.71 8.17 -11.87
C LYS A 119 13.61 7.22 -11.42
N SER A 120 12.39 7.75 -11.29
CA SER A 120 11.21 7.00 -10.89
C SER A 120 10.81 5.95 -11.92
N LEU A 121 11.09 6.18 -13.21
CA LEU A 121 10.90 5.16 -14.26
C LEU A 121 11.77 3.93 -14.01
N VAL A 122 13.06 4.13 -13.74
CA VAL A 122 13.99 3.03 -13.45
C VAL A 122 13.60 2.31 -12.18
N VAL A 123 13.28 3.04 -11.10
CA VAL A 123 12.80 2.41 -9.86
C VAL A 123 11.55 1.57 -10.12
N LEU A 124 10.59 2.08 -10.89
CA LEU A 124 9.36 1.35 -11.21
C LEU A 124 9.64 0.09 -12.02
N MET A 125 10.54 0.17 -13.01
CA MET A 125 10.93 -0.97 -13.83
C MET A 125 11.56 -2.08 -12.99
N PHE A 126 12.52 -1.76 -12.13
CA PHE A 126 13.14 -2.73 -11.23
C PHE A 126 12.18 -3.24 -10.14
N LEU A 127 11.34 -2.36 -9.58
CA LEU A 127 10.30 -2.75 -8.65
C LEU A 127 9.33 -3.75 -9.27
N GLY A 128 8.77 -3.44 -10.44
CA GLY A 128 7.84 -4.32 -11.13
C GLY A 128 8.50 -5.63 -11.57
N PHE A 129 9.74 -5.57 -12.07
CA PHE A 129 10.49 -6.76 -12.48
C PHE A 129 10.74 -7.72 -11.31
N PHE A 130 11.28 -7.23 -10.19
CA PHE A 130 11.52 -8.05 -8.99
C PHE A 130 10.22 -8.47 -8.29
N ALA A 131 9.19 -7.63 -8.30
CA ALA A 131 7.86 -8.02 -7.82
C ALA A 131 7.32 -9.21 -8.65
N TYR A 132 7.36 -9.12 -9.97
CA TYR A 132 6.90 -10.20 -10.84
C TYR A 132 7.74 -11.47 -10.68
N MET A 133 9.07 -11.34 -10.57
CA MET A 133 9.97 -12.46 -10.28
C MET A 133 9.68 -13.14 -8.94
N THR A 134 9.22 -12.39 -7.94
CA THR A 134 8.87 -12.92 -6.62
C THR A 134 7.46 -13.51 -6.57
N LEU A 135 6.55 -13.01 -7.41
CA LEU A 135 5.19 -13.55 -7.54
C LEU A 135 5.16 -14.87 -8.32
N ARG A 136 5.85 -14.92 -9.47
CA ARG A 136 5.72 -16.00 -10.46
C ARG A 136 7.03 -16.47 -11.09
N GLY A 137 8.16 -15.86 -10.73
CA GLY A 137 9.45 -16.16 -11.33
C GLY A 137 10.39 -16.92 -10.40
N LEU A 138 11.70 -16.74 -10.62
CA LEU A 138 12.78 -17.46 -9.94
C LEU A 138 12.74 -17.32 -8.41
N ILE A 139 12.49 -16.10 -7.92
CA ILE A 139 12.42 -15.82 -6.47
C ILE A 139 11.15 -16.41 -5.86
N GLY A 140 10.10 -16.61 -6.68
CA GLY A 140 8.85 -17.26 -6.26
C GLY A 140 9.06 -18.65 -5.68
N VAL A 141 10.02 -19.44 -6.20
CA VAL A 141 10.32 -20.77 -5.66
C VAL A 141 10.84 -20.69 -4.22
N ALA A 142 11.78 -19.78 -3.98
CA ALA A 142 12.33 -19.54 -2.65
C ALA A 142 11.26 -18.98 -1.68
N ARG A 143 10.39 -18.09 -2.18
CA ARG A 143 9.25 -17.58 -1.42
C ARG A 143 8.32 -18.70 -0.98
N VAL A 144 7.89 -19.58 -1.88
CA VAL A 144 6.96 -20.67 -1.54
C VAL A 144 7.57 -21.63 -0.51
N GLN A 145 8.87 -21.91 -0.62
CA GLN A 145 9.57 -22.73 0.40
C GLN A 145 9.63 -22.03 1.76
N MET A 146 9.95 -20.73 1.78
CA MET A 146 9.93 -19.94 3.01
C MET A 146 8.53 -19.90 3.63
N GLU A 147 7.50 -19.67 2.83
CA GLU A 147 6.11 -19.66 3.26
C GLU A 147 5.69 -21.00 3.85
N ALA A 148 6.06 -22.12 3.20
CA ALA A 148 5.77 -23.46 3.72
C ALA A 148 6.40 -23.74 5.10
N LEU A 149 7.55 -23.13 5.42
CA LEU A 149 8.24 -23.33 6.70
C LEU A 149 7.78 -22.37 7.80
N THR A 150 7.23 -21.21 7.42
CA THR A 150 6.99 -20.10 8.35
C THR A 150 5.52 -19.71 8.50
N MET A 151 4.64 -20.21 7.64
CA MET A 151 3.21 -19.99 7.76
C MET A 151 2.66 -20.67 9.00
N ILE A 152 2.00 -19.86 9.83
CA ILE A 152 1.13 -20.38 10.88
C ILE A 152 -0.26 -20.49 10.26
N ASP A 153 -0.79 -21.71 10.19
CA ASP A 153 -2.16 -21.95 9.79
C ASP A 153 -3.09 -21.69 10.98
N LEU A 154 -3.79 -20.54 10.96
CA LEU A 154 -4.74 -20.21 12.01
C LEU A 154 -6.04 -21.03 11.89
N GLN A 155 -6.29 -21.67 10.74
CA GLN A 155 -7.44 -22.56 10.55
C GLN A 155 -7.30 -23.82 11.42
N ALA A 156 -6.07 -24.32 11.60
CA ALA A 156 -5.76 -25.41 12.52
C ALA A 156 -6.00 -25.03 14.00
N SER A 157 -5.99 -23.73 14.32
CA SER A 157 -6.29 -23.18 15.65
C SER A 157 -7.77 -22.75 15.82
N GLY A 158 -8.62 -23.03 14.83
CA GLY A 158 -10.07 -22.77 14.89
C GLY A 158 -10.51 -21.36 14.44
N PHE A 159 -9.61 -20.55 13.89
CA PHE A 159 -9.93 -19.21 13.37
C PHE A 159 -10.26 -19.27 11.87
N LYS A 160 -11.25 -18.49 11.44
CA LYS A 160 -11.65 -18.42 10.02
C LYS A 160 -10.87 -17.36 9.26
N THR A 161 -10.48 -16.26 9.91
CA THR A 161 -9.64 -15.22 9.33
C THR A 161 -8.57 -14.71 10.31
N GLN A 162 -7.58 -13.98 9.79
CA GLN A 162 -6.55 -13.28 10.58
C GLN A 162 -6.99 -11.88 11.06
N GLY A 163 -8.30 -11.64 11.15
CA GLY A 163 -8.85 -10.36 11.60
C GLY A 163 -8.70 -10.16 13.11
N ILE A 164 -8.19 -9.00 13.53
CA ILE A 164 -8.15 -8.58 14.94
C ILE A 164 -9.52 -8.75 15.62
N PRO A 165 -10.67 -8.41 14.98
CA PRO A 165 -11.99 -8.62 15.58
C PRO A 165 -12.33 -10.08 15.88
N GLU A 166 -11.91 -11.04 15.06
CA GLU A 166 -12.19 -12.46 15.29
C GLU A 166 -11.36 -12.99 16.46
N MET A 167 -10.09 -12.60 16.53
CA MET A 167 -9.20 -12.97 17.65
C MET A 167 -9.70 -12.38 18.99
N LEU A 168 -10.21 -11.15 18.97
CA LEU A 168 -10.81 -10.54 20.16
C LEU A 168 -12.16 -11.20 20.50
N ALA A 169 -12.97 -11.55 19.52
CA ALA A 169 -14.26 -12.20 19.76
C ALA A 169 -14.08 -13.60 20.40
N SER A 170 -13.07 -14.37 19.96
CA SER A 170 -12.77 -15.67 20.58
C SER A 170 -12.21 -15.52 22.00
N LEU A 171 -11.36 -14.52 22.25
CA LEU A 171 -10.74 -14.30 23.55
C LEU A 171 -11.75 -13.84 24.61
N PHE A 172 -12.72 -13.01 24.21
CA PHE A 172 -13.72 -12.45 25.11
C PHE A 172 -15.09 -13.15 25.06
N SER A 173 -15.25 -14.20 24.24
CA SER A 173 -16.52 -14.95 24.06
C SER A 173 -17.73 -14.04 23.76
N MET A 174 -17.52 -12.98 23.00
CA MET A 174 -18.54 -11.97 22.66
C MET A 174 -19.03 -12.13 21.22
N PRO A 175 -20.25 -11.64 20.89
CA PRO A 175 -20.75 -11.72 19.52
C PRO A 175 -19.87 -10.94 18.55
N LEU A 176 -19.45 -11.60 17.46
CA LEU A 176 -18.55 -11.08 16.42
C LEU A 176 -18.96 -9.69 15.90
N LYS A 177 -20.27 -9.44 15.73
CA LYS A 177 -20.79 -8.14 15.25
C LYS A 177 -20.54 -7.00 16.25
N ALA A 178 -20.63 -7.25 17.56
CA ALA A 178 -20.40 -6.23 18.57
C ALA A 178 -18.90 -5.93 18.69
N VAL A 179 -18.06 -6.97 18.63
CA VAL A 179 -16.60 -6.84 18.72
C VAL A 179 -16.02 -6.18 17.46
N SER A 180 -16.52 -6.51 16.26
CA SER A 180 -16.09 -5.86 15.02
C SER A 180 -16.46 -4.38 15.01
N LEU A 181 -17.67 -4.03 15.44
CA LEU A 181 -18.09 -2.63 15.56
C LEU A 181 -17.25 -1.89 16.61
N ALA A 182 -17.05 -2.47 17.79
CA ALA A 182 -16.21 -1.87 18.84
C ALA A 182 -14.76 -1.67 18.37
N THR A 183 -14.16 -2.67 17.74
CA THR A 183 -12.78 -2.61 17.22
C THR A 183 -12.65 -1.56 16.12
N THR A 184 -13.63 -1.49 15.21
CA THR A 184 -13.67 -0.50 14.13
C THR A 184 -13.78 0.93 14.70
N VAL A 185 -14.65 1.15 15.68
CA VAL A 185 -14.83 2.47 16.30
C VAL A 185 -13.59 2.86 17.10
N VAL A 186 -13.01 1.93 17.85
CA VAL A 186 -11.82 2.21 18.68
C VAL A 186 -10.60 2.48 17.80
N ILE A 187 -10.31 1.64 16.81
CA ILE A 187 -9.12 1.78 15.96
C ILE A 187 -9.35 2.88 14.91
N GLY A 188 -10.42 2.78 14.11
CA GLY A 188 -10.72 3.76 13.07
C GLY A 188 -11.04 5.14 13.65
N GLY A 189 -11.95 5.20 14.64
CA GLY A 189 -12.28 6.44 15.33
C GLY A 189 -11.11 7.01 16.14
N GLY A 190 -10.32 6.15 16.80
CA GLY A 190 -9.11 6.56 17.52
C GLY A 190 -8.07 7.22 16.60
N LEU A 191 -7.85 6.67 15.40
CA LEU A 191 -6.95 7.25 14.40
C LEU A 191 -7.46 8.60 13.88
N VAL A 192 -8.77 8.73 13.64
CA VAL A 192 -9.38 10.00 13.22
C VAL A 192 -9.25 11.05 14.34
N LEU A 193 -9.56 10.69 15.59
CA LEU A 193 -9.41 11.59 16.74
C LEU A 193 -7.95 12.02 16.93
N PHE A 194 -7.00 11.09 16.78
CA PHE A 194 -5.57 11.40 16.85
C PHE A 194 -5.15 12.38 15.76
N ALA A 195 -5.63 12.21 14.53
CA ALA A 195 -5.34 13.14 13.43
C ALA A 195 -5.84 14.57 13.75
N PHE A 196 -7.07 14.71 14.26
CA PHE A 196 -7.66 16.02 14.59
C PHE A 196 -7.22 16.62 15.93
N LYS A 197 -6.49 15.88 16.77
CA LYS A 197 -6.02 16.37 18.09
C LYS A 197 -5.13 17.61 17.97
N SER A 198 -4.31 17.70 16.93
CA SER A 198 -3.39 18.84 16.77
C SER A 198 -4.05 20.07 16.15
N ALA A 199 -3.65 21.25 16.60
CA ALA A 199 -4.11 22.52 16.01
C ALA A 199 -3.52 22.75 14.61
N ASP A 200 -2.25 22.38 14.40
CA ASP A 200 -1.56 22.57 13.11
C ASP A 200 -2.22 21.77 11.99
N PHE A 201 -2.61 20.52 12.25
CA PHE A 201 -3.31 19.71 11.27
C PHE A 201 -4.71 20.28 10.95
N ARG A 202 -5.42 20.82 11.96
CA ARG A 202 -6.71 21.48 11.75
C ARG A 202 -6.61 22.72 10.86
N SER A 203 -5.46 23.38 10.84
CA SER A 203 -5.20 24.52 9.94
C SER A 203 -4.85 24.10 8.51
N SER A 204 -4.35 22.88 8.29
CA SER A 204 -3.94 22.38 6.97
C SER A 204 -5.09 21.71 6.22
N THR A 205 -5.90 22.52 5.52
CA THR A 205 -7.00 22.03 4.68
C THR A 205 -6.54 21.06 3.59
N ARG A 206 -5.30 21.23 3.10
CA ARG A 206 -4.67 20.37 2.08
C ARG A 206 -4.43 18.94 2.60
N ASP A 207 -3.91 18.80 3.82
CA ASP A 207 -3.58 17.50 4.40
C ASP A 207 -4.84 16.76 4.86
N ILE A 208 -5.84 17.48 5.37
CA ILE A 208 -7.16 16.92 5.69
C ILE A 208 -7.83 16.40 4.41
N ALA A 209 -7.86 17.21 3.34
CA ALA A 209 -8.44 16.80 2.07
C ALA A 209 -7.72 15.57 1.49
N ALA A 210 -6.38 15.51 1.60
CA ALA A 210 -5.61 14.34 1.18
C ALA A 210 -6.08 13.07 1.90
N GLY A 211 -6.17 13.12 3.23
CA GLY A 211 -6.56 11.98 4.05
C GLY A 211 -7.96 11.49 3.72
N ILE A 212 -8.93 12.40 3.65
CA ILE A 212 -10.33 12.06 3.37
C ILE A 212 -10.48 11.48 1.96
N ILE A 213 -9.93 12.16 0.94
CA ILE A 213 -10.09 11.71 -0.45
C ILE A 213 -9.44 10.34 -0.66
N ILE A 214 -8.22 10.15 -0.17
CA ILE A 214 -7.51 8.87 -0.32
C ILE A 214 -8.22 7.75 0.45
N GLY A 215 -8.69 8.02 1.66
CA GLY A 215 -9.48 7.05 2.43
C GLY A 215 -10.76 6.65 1.71
N LEU A 216 -11.52 7.61 1.18
CA LEU A 216 -12.74 7.34 0.41
C LEU A 216 -12.46 6.60 -0.90
N LEU A 217 -11.34 6.88 -1.57
CA LEU A 217 -10.94 6.14 -2.77
C LEU A 217 -10.67 4.66 -2.46
N VAL A 218 -10.07 4.34 -1.31
CA VAL A 218 -9.87 2.94 -0.88
C VAL A 218 -11.20 2.22 -0.66
N VAL A 219 -12.19 2.91 -0.05
CA VAL A 219 -13.54 2.38 0.13
C VAL A 219 -14.25 2.19 -1.21
N ALA A 220 -14.15 3.17 -2.11
CA ALA A 220 -14.69 3.09 -3.46
C ALA A 220 -14.06 1.93 -4.26
N ALA A 221 -12.75 1.72 -4.12
CA ALA A 221 -12.05 0.61 -4.76
C ALA A 221 -12.55 -0.76 -4.25
N TRP A 222 -12.77 -0.90 -2.94
CA TRP A 222 -13.42 -2.10 -2.39
C TRP A 222 -14.82 -2.30 -2.98
N TYR A 223 -15.63 -1.24 -3.04
CA TYR A 223 -16.98 -1.31 -3.62
C TYR A 223 -16.95 -1.72 -5.10
N VAL A 224 -16.05 -1.15 -5.90
CA VAL A 224 -15.92 -1.45 -7.32
C VAL A 224 -15.51 -2.91 -7.54
N THR A 225 -14.51 -3.43 -6.82
CA THR A 225 -14.06 -4.81 -7.04
C THR A 225 -14.99 -5.84 -6.39
N GLY A 226 -15.60 -5.51 -5.24
CA GLY A 226 -16.41 -6.46 -4.48
C GLY A 226 -17.91 -6.47 -4.79
N VAL A 227 -18.46 -5.39 -5.36
CA VAL A 227 -19.88 -5.32 -5.75
C VAL A 227 -20.02 -5.38 -7.27
N ILE A 228 -19.34 -4.47 -7.98
CA ILE A 228 -19.44 -4.38 -9.45
C ILE A 228 -18.64 -5.50 -10.12
N GLY A 229 -17.51 -5.89 -9.53
CA GLY A 229 -16.65 -6.98 -10.03
C GLY A 229 -17.05 -8.38 -9.55
N ASN A 230 -18.03 -8.51 -8.66
CA ASN A 230 -18.49 -9.80 -8.14
C ASN A 230 -19.62 -10.36 -9.01
N ASP A 231 -19.27 -10.73 -10.25
CA ASP A 231 -20.13 -11.43 -11.18
C ASP A 231 -20.03 -12.95 -10.94
N GLU A 232 -21.17 -13.66 -11.01
CA GLU A 232 -21.23 -15.12 -10.80
C GLU A 232 -20.49 -15.92 -11.87
N PHE A 233 -20.35 -15.38 -13.08
CA PHE A 233 -19.74 -16.04 -14.24
C PHE A 233 -18.27 -15.66 -14.44
N GLU A 234 -17.87 -14.43 -14.08
CA GLU A 234 -16.48 -13.96 -14.19
C GLU A 234 -16.06 -13.11 -12.97
N PRO A 235 -15.85 -13.73 -11.79
CA PRO A 235 -15.56 -13.00 -10.58
C PRO A 235 -14.16 -12.38 -10.62
N VAL A 236 -14.11 -11.05 -10.45
CA VAL A 236 -12.85 -10.32 -10.29
C VAL A 236 -12.32 -10.54 -8.87
N GLN A 237 -10.99 -10.63 -8.72
CA GLN A 237 -10.38 -10.70 -7.39
C GLN A 237 -10.71 -9.46 -6.55
N LEU A 238 -11.15 -9.69 -5.32
CA LEU A 238 -11.44 -8.64 -4.36
C LEU A 238 -10.14 -7.93 -3.95
N ALA A 239 -9.91 -6.75 -4.52
CA ALA A 239 -8.71 -5.96 -4.33
C ALA A 239 -9.03 -4.47 -4.20
N SER A 240 -8.18 -3.74 -3.50
CA SER A 240 -8.21 -2.28 -3.46
C SER A 240 -6.80 -1.74 -3.71
N PHE A 241 -6.53 -0.47 -3.44
CA PHE A 241 -5.29 0.18 -3.86
C PHE A 241 -4.04 -0.50 -3.29
N THR A 242 -3.19 -0.98 -4.20
CA THR A 242 -1.84 -1.49 -3.94
C THR A 242 -1.00 -1.29 -5.20
N PHE A 243 0.32 -1.20 -5.05
CA PHE A 243 1.22 -0.78 -6.15
C PHE A 243 2.38 -1.75 -6.42
N ILE A 244 2.40 -2.92 -5.76
CA ILE A 244 3.48 -3.90 -5.96
C ILE A 244 3.10 -4.90 -7.04
N ALA A 245 2.11 -5.77 -6.76
CA ALA A 245 1.64 -6.73 -7.76
C ALA A 245 1.14 -6.03 -9.04
N PRO A 246 0.33 -4.95 -8.97
CA PRO A 246 -0.08 -4.21 -10.16
C PRO A 246 1.06 -3.62 -10.99
N ALA A 247 2.18 -3.23 -10.38
CA ALA A 247 3.33 -2.73 -11.14
C ALA A 247 4.01 -3.86 -11.93
N GLY A 248 4.16 -5.04 -11.33
CA GLY A 248 4.65 -6.23 -12.01
C GLY A 248 3.71 -6.71 -13.13
N ASP A 249 2.41 -6.78 -12.83
CA ASP A 249 1.39 -7.16 -13.81
C ASP A 249 1.31 -6.16 -14.97
N SER A 250 1.52 -4.87 -14.72
CA SER A 250 1.55 -3.84 -15.77
C SER A 250 2.73 -4.04 -16.73
N LEU A 251 3.92 -4.37 -16.20
CA LEU A 251 5.07 -4.70 -17.05
C LEU A 251 4.83 -5.97 -17.86
N GLN A 252 4.25 -7.00 -17.25
CA GLN A 252 3.89 -8.23 -17.95
C GLN A 252 2.86 -7.93 -19.06
N TYR A 253 1.82 -7.17 -18.74
CA TYR A 253 0.75 -6.81 -19.68
C TYR A 253 1.28 -6.10 -20.92
N LEU A 254 2.25 -5.19 -20.77
CA LEU A 254 2.90 -4.53 -21.90
C LEU A 254 3.63 -5.53 -22.82
N MET A 255 4.20 -6.60 -22.27
CA MET A 255 4.87 -7.64 -23.05
C MET A 255 3.90 -8.64 -23.68
N THR A 256 2.75 -8.91 -23.04
CA THR A 256 1.78 -9.92 -23.46
C THR A 256 0.44 -9.34 -23.88
N PHE A 257 0.42 -8.10 -24.35
CA PHE A 257 -0.80 -7.32 -24.64
C PHE A 257 -1.78 -8.04 -25.58
N SER A 258 -1.28 -8.83 -26.53
CA SER A 258 -2.10 -9.57 -27.50
C SER A 258 -2.91 -10.72 -26.89
N GLY A 259 -2.60 -11.15 -25.67
CA GLY A 259 -3.24 -12.29 -25.01
C GLY A 259 -3.62 -12.08 -23.54
N ALA A 260 -3.39 -10.89 -22.98
CA ALA A 260 -3.69 -10.58 -21.59
C ALA A 260 -4.86 -9.57 -21.48
N SER A 261 -5.71 -9.73 -20.48
CA SER A 261 -6.77 -8.79 -20.15
C SER A 261 -6.27 -7.72 -19.17
N ILE A 262 -6.84 -6.52 -19.25
CA ILE A 262 -6.58 -5.46 -18.29
C ILE A 262 -7.34 -5.73 -16.99
N ASN A 263 -6.62 -5.74 -15.86
CA ASN A 263 -7.21 -5.90 -14.54
C ASN A 263 -7.33 -4.55 -13.80
N PHE A 264 -8.07 -4.54 -12.69
CA PHE A 264 -8.22 -3.35 -11.83
C PHE A 264 -6.88 -2.73 -11.45
N GLY A 265 -5.91 -3.56 -11.05
CA GLY A 265 -4.58 -3.11 -10.65
C GLY A 265 -3.84 -2.37 -11.76
N ILE A 266 -3.70 -2.98 -12.94
CA ILE A 266 -3.04 -2.39 -14.12
C ILE A 266 -3.70 -1.06 -14.48
N ALA A 267 -5.04 -1.01 -14.47
CA ALA A 267 -5.78 0.20 -14.76
C ALA A 267 -5.53 1.30 -13.72
N THR A 268 -5.49 0.96 -12.42
CA THR A 268 -5.15 1.95 -11.37
C THR A 268 -3.73 2.48 -11.50
N VAL A 269 -2.75 1.64 -11.87
CA VAL A 269 -1.35 2.07 -12.11
C VAL A 269 -1.28 3.08 -13.25
N GLY A 270 -1.89 2.76 -14.39
CA GLY A 270 -2.00 3.70 -15.52
C GLY A 270 -2.74 4.97 -15.15
N GLY A 271 -3.84 4.85 -14.40
CA GLY A 271 -4.63 5.97 -13.91
C GLY A 271 -3.84 6.90 -12.99
N VAL A 272 -3.04 6.37 -12.06
CA VAL A 272 -2.20 7.17 -11.16
C VAL A 272 -1.11 7.93 -11.93
N ILE A 273 -0.46 7.29 -12.90
CA ILE A 273 0.54 7.96 -13.76
C ILE A 273 -0.14 9.07 -14.57
N PHE A 274 -1.29 8.78 -15.19
CA PHE A 274 -2.00 9.76 -16.01
C PHE A 274 -2.57 10.92 -15.18
N GLY A 275 -3.17 10.64 -14.04
CA GLY A 275 -3.72 11.67 -13.14
C GLY A 275 -2.65 12.55 -12.53
N SER A 276 -1.50 11.99 -12.17
CA SER A 276 -0.35 12.79 -11.73
C SER A 276 0.25 13.60 -12.88
N PHE A 277 0.32 13.08 -14.10
CA PHE A 277 0.71 13.86 -15.28
C PHE A 277 -0.21 15.07 -15.52
N LEU A 278 -1.53 14.86 -15.57
CA LEU A 278 -2.49 15.95 -15.73
C LEU A 278 -2.35 17.00 -14.64
N MET A 279 -2.17 16.57 -13.39
CA MET A 279 -1.97 17.48 -12.26
C MET A 279 -0.62 18.20 -12.33
N ALA A 280 0.46 17.55 -12.80
CA ALA A 280 1.78 18.16 -12.95
C ALA A 280 1.77 19.25 -14.02
N VAL A 281 1.10 18.99 -15.16
CA VAL A 281 0.92 19.97 -16.23
C VAL A 281 0.04 21.13 -15.76
N ALA A 282 -1.10 20.84 -15.12
CA ALA A 282 -2.00 21.87 -14.60
C ALA A 282 -1.34 22.75 -13.52
N SER A 283 -0.46 22.17 -12.69
CA SER A 283 0.28 22.90 -11.64
C SER A 283 1.59 23.52 -12.13
N LYS A 284 1.94 23.36 -13.42
CA LYS A 284 3.22 23.81 -14.02
C LYS A 284 4.46 23.28 -13.30
N GLN A 285 4.37 22.08 -12.73
CA GLN A 285 5.47 21.39 -12.02
C GLN A 285 6.12 20.29 -12.86
N PHE A 286 5.64 20.07 -14.08
CA PHE A 286 6.21 19.08 -14.97
C PHE A 286 7.63 19.46 -15.38
N HIS A 287 8.59 18.62 -15.03
CA HIS A 287 9.99 18.81 -15.38
C HIS A 287 10.69 17.45 -15.56
N PHE A 288 11.54 17.35 -16.57
CA PHE A 288 12.33 16.15 -16.80
C PHE A 288 13.53 16.12 -15.86
N GLU A 289 13.46 15.26 -14.84
CA GLU A 289 14.56 15.04 -13.90
C GLU A 289 15.31 13.75 -14.24
N ALA A 290 16.60 13.86 -14.59
CA ALA A 290 17.48 12.74 -14.87
C ALA A 290 18.41 12.43 -13.68
N PHE A 291 19.15 11.31 -13.76
CA PHE A 291 20.13 10.92 -12.75
C PHE A 291 21.29 11.92 -12.66
N SER A 292 21.78 12.17 -11.45
CA SER A 292 22.95 13.03 -11.21
C SER A 292 24.28 12.29 -11.35
N GLY A 293 24.30 10.96 -11.21
CA GLY A 293 25.50 10.13 -11.34
C GLY A 293 25.24 8.62 -11.24
N THR A 294 26.28 7.81 -11.40
CA THR A 294 26.20 6.34 -11.39
C THR A 294 25.76 5.80 -10.04
N ASP A 295 26.26 6.35 -8.94
CA ASP A 295 25.91 5.91 -7.59
C ASP A 295 24.44 6.17 -7.27
N ASP A 296 23.89 7.29 -7.74
CA ASP A 296 22.47 7.61 -7.64
C ASP A 296 21.63 6.57 -8.38
N MET A 297 22.03 6.22 -9.61
CA MET A 297 21.36 5.18 -10.39
C MET A 297 21.40 3.81 -9.70
N LEU A 298 22.56 3.38 -9.20
CA LEU A 298 22.69 2.09 -8.51
C LEU A 298 21.84 2.02 -7.25
N ARG A 299 21.80 3.09 -6.44
CA ARG A 299 20.95 3.18 -5.25
C ARG A 299 19.46 3.03 -5.60
N HIS A 300 19.01 3.68 -6.67
CA HIS A 300 17.62 3.58 -7.14
C HIS A 300 17.27 2.19 -7.68
N ILE A 301 18.20 1.54 -8.40
CA ILE A 301 18.05 0.16 -8.89
C ILE A 301 17.92 -0.82 -7.73
N ILE A 302 18.83 -0.75 -6.75
CA ILE A 302 18.82 -1.61 -5.56
C ILE A 302 17.55 -1.34 -4.75
N GLY A 303 17.16 -0.08 -4.58
CA GLY A 303 15.92 0.31 -3.92
C GLY A 303 14.68 -0.29 -4.60
N GLY A 304 14.61 -0.22 -5.94
CA GLY A 304 13.57 -0.86 -6.74
C GLY A 304 13.51 -2.37 -6.53
N ALA A 305 14.64 -3.06 -6.60
CA ALA A 305 14.73 -4.51 -6.40
C ALA A 305 14.26 -4.93 -4.99
N LEU A 306 14.72 -4.23 -3.95
CA LEU A 306 14.32 -4.50 -2.56
C LEU A 306 12.85 -4.19 -2.32
N MET A 307 12.31 -3.11 -2.88
CA MET A 307 10.87 -2.82 -2.82
C MET A 307 10.03 -3.87 -3.55
N GLY A 308 10.44 -4.31 -4.73
CA GLY A 308 9.71 -5.33 -5.48
C GLY A 308 9.65 -6.66 -4.73
N THR A 309 10.81 -7.13 -4.28
CA THR A 309 10.93 -8.40 -3.55
C THR A 309 10.24 -8.32 -2.18
N GLY A 310 10.57 -7.30 -1.37
CA GLY A 310 10.02 -7.13 -0.03
C GLY A 310 8.53 -6.81 -0.02
N GLY A 311 8.04 -6.08 -1.03
CA GLY A 311 6.62 -5.75 -1.16
C GLY A 311 5.76 -6.99 -1.46
N VAL A 312 6.29 -7.97 -2.20
CA VAL A 312 5.59 -9.23 -2.42
C VAL A 312 5.62 -10.11 -1.17
N LEU A 313 6.78 -10.21 -0.50
CA LEU A 313 6.92 -10.99 0.74
C LEU A 313 6.03 -10.46 1.87
N SER A 314 5.86 -9.14 1.95
CA SER A 314 4.96 -8.49 2.90
C SER A 314 3.53 -8.33 2.38
N LEU A 315 3.17 -8.93 1.23
CA LEU A 315 1.85 -8.88 0.62
C LEU A 315 1.30 -7.46 0.35
N GLY A 316 2.19 -6.47 0.23
CA GLY A 316 1.80 -5.12 -0.16
C GLY A 316 2.89 -4.07 0.03
N CYS A 317 2.52 -2.83 -0.25
CA CYS A 317 3.34 -1.64 0.00
C CYS A 317 2.76 -0.82 1.16
N THR A 318 3.28 0.38 1.40
CA THR A 318 2.73 1.28 2.42
C THR A 318 1.26 1.67 2.20
N VAL A 319 0.78 1.75 0.95
CA VAL A 319 -0.65 1.95 0.67
C VAL A 319 -1.41 0.62 0.81
N GLY A 320 -0.87 -0.44 0.23
CA GLY A 320 -1.47 -1.78 0.24
C GLY A 320 -1.65 -2.36 1.65
N GLN A 321 -0.60 -2.40 2.48
CA GLN A 321 -0.73 -2.86 3.86
C GLN A 321 -1.20 -1.77 4.81
N GLY A 322 -0.68 -0.55 4.64
CA GLY A 322 -0.86 0.50 5.63
C GLY A 322 -2.21 1.24 5.59
N ILE A 323 -2.89 1.26 4.44
CA ILE A 323 -4.23 1.85 4.32
C ILE A 323 -5.24 0.75 3.96
N THR A 324 -4.99 0.03 2.86
CA THR A 324 -5.92 -0.98 2.35
C THR A 324 -5.99 -2.21 3.26
N GLY A 325 -4.86 -2.78 3.68
CA GLY A 325 -4.81 -3.93 4.58
C GLY A 325 -5.26 -3.58 6.00
N MET A 326 -4.82 -2.44 6.54
CA MET A 326 -5.33 -1.94 7.81
C MET A 326 -6.87 -1.73 7.79
N SER A 327 -7.47 -1.39 6.65
CA SER A 327 -8.93 -1.26 6.52
C SER A 327 -9.69 -2.57 6.75
N THR A 328 -9.04 -3.72 6.56
CA THR A 328 -9.64 -5.03 6.86
C THR A 328 -9.42 -5.46 8.32
N LEU A 329 -8.69 -4.66 9.11
CA LEU A 329 -8.28 -4.97 10.49
C LEU A 329 -7.49 -6.27 10.61
N ALA A 330 -6.71 -6.62 9.58
CA ALA A 330 -5.85 -7.80 9.59
C ALA A 330 -4.60 -7.59 10.46
N ILE A 331 -4.26 -8.58 11.30
CA ILE A 331 -3.06 -8.51 12.14
C ILE A 331 -1.77 -8.58 11.32
N GLY A 332 -1.78 -9.33 10.21
CA GLY A 332 -0.65 -9.40 9.27
C GLY A 332 -0.33 -8.05 8.66
N SER A 333 -1.35 -7.23 8.38
CA SER A 333 -1.17 -5.86 7.87
C SER A 333 -0.52 -4.93 8.89
N LEU A 334 -0.88 -5.05 10.17
CA LEU A 334 -0.24 -4.29 11.24
C LEU A 334 1.24 -4.68 11.38
N LEU A 335 1.53 -5.99 11.38
CA LEU A 335 2.89 -6.50 11.47
C LEU A 335 3.75 -6.01 10.29
N ALA A 336 3.25 -6.18 9.06
CA ALA A 336 3.93 -5.72 7.86
C ALA A 336 4.16 -4.20 7.89
N LEU A 337 3.16 -3.42 8.30
CA LEU A 337 3.28 -1.96 8.41
C LEU A 337 4.37 -1.55 9.41
N LEU A 338 4.39 -2.13 10.60
CA LEU A 338 5.40 -1.83 11.61
C LEU A 338 6.81 -2.16 11.10
N SER A 339 6.96 -3.30 10.41
CA SER A 339 8.22 -3.69 9.79
C SER A 339 8.64 -2.77 8.65
N ILE A 340 7.70 -2.28 7.82
CA ILE A 340 7.97 -1.28 6.79
C ILE A 340 8.45 0.04 7.40
N VAL A 341 7.79 0.52 8.46
CA VAL A 341 8.19 1.75 9.15
C VAL A 341 9.58 1.58 9.79
N ALA A 342 9.83 0.46 10.47
CA ALA A 342 11.14 0.16 11.06
C ALA A 342 12.24 0.09 10.00
N GLY A 343 12.01 -0.58 8.87
CA GLY A 343 12.95 -0.65 7.75
C GLY A 343 13.20 0.72 7.12
N GLY A 344 12.17 1.57 7.02
CA GLY A 344 12.29 2.94 6.54
C GLY A 344 13.09 3.84 7.47
N VAL A 345 12.86 3.77 8.78
CA VAL A 345 13.67 4.51 9.76
C VAL A 345 15.12 4.06 9.72
N PHE A 346 15.36 2.75 9.65
CA PHE A 346 16.71 2.20 9.53
C PHE A 346 17.39 2.65 8.23
N GLY A 347 16.69 2.60 7.11
CA GLY A 347 17.21 3.03 5.81
C GLY A 347 17.54 4.52 5.73
N MET A 348 16.83 5.37 6.47
CA MET A 348 17.18 6.80 6.57
C MET A 348 18.45 7.02 7.39
N LYS A 349 18.59 6.33 8.53
CA LYS A 349 19.82 6.40 9.35
C LYS A 349 21.04 5.85 8.61
N TYR A 350 20.84 4.82 7.80
CA TYR A 350 21.89 4.28 6.92
C TYR A 350 22.38 5.32 5.91
N LEU A 351 21.48 6.14 5.36
CA LEU A 351 21.87 7.21 4.44
C LEU A 351 22.58 8.38 5.14
N GLU A 352 22.31 8.62 6.43
CA GLU A 352 23.01 9.65 7.20
C GLU A 352 24.42 9.24 7.63
N GLU A 353 24.59 8.00 8.09
CA GLU A 353 25.86 7.54 8.67
C GLU A 353 26.78 6.83 7.67
N GLU A 354 26.27 6.55 6.46
CA GLU A 354 26.96 5.81 5.38
C GLU A 354 27.58 4.46 5.81
N SER A 355 27.19 3.94 6.98
CA SER A 355 27.73 2.74 7.61
C SER A 355 26.62 1.96 8.32
N PHE A 356 26.57 0.65 8.08
CA PHE A 356 25.61 -0.26 8.74
C PHE A 356 25.75 -0.27 10.26
N GLY A 357 26.99 -0.25 10.77
CA GLY A 357 27.26 -0.25 12.21
C GLY A 357 26.89 1.09 12.87
N GLY A 358 26.99 2.17 12.12
CA GLY A 358 26.53 3.48 12.53
C GLY A 358 25.01 3.57 12.66
N ALA A 359 24.30 3.21 11.59
CA ALA A 359 22.84 3.18 11.57
C ALA A 359 22.22 2.35 12.72
N LEU A 360 22.85 1.22 13.06
CA LEU A 360 22.43 0.39 14.20
C LEU A 360 22.62 1.14 15.52
N LYS A 361 23.78 1.80 15.72
CA LYS A 361 24.04 2.61 16.92
C LYS A 361 23.06 3.78 17.05
N ALA A 362 22.79 4.55 15.99
CA ALA A 362 21.79 5.62 16.07
C ALA A 362 20.36 5.13 16.25
N MET A 363 20.02 3.90 15.82
CA MET A 363 18.73 3.30 16.18
C MET A 363 18.57 3.15 17.69
N PHE A 364 19.61 2.67 18.39
CA PHE A 364 19.55 2.40 19.82
C PHE A 364 20.00 3.57 20.71
N ALA A 365 20.71 4.58 20.19
CA ALA A 365 21.22 5.72 20.95
C ALA A 365 20.16 6.79 21.30
N ARG A 366 18.95 6.70 20.72
CA ARG A 366 17.84 7.63 20.97
C ARG A 366 16.72 7.02 21.85
N GLY A 367 17.02 5.94 22.57
CA GLY A 367 16.10 5.27 23.50
C GLY A 367 15.95 6.01 24.83
#